data_AF-A0A2V0N886-F1
#
_entry.id   AF-A0A2V0N886-F1
#
_cell.length_a   1.000
_cell.length_b   1.000
_cell.length_c   1.000
_cell.angle_alpha   90.00
_cell.angle_beta   90.00
_cell.angle_gamma   90.00
#
_symmetry.space_group_name_H-M   'P 1'
#
loop_
_entity.id
_entity.type
_entity.pdbx_description
1 polymer ?
#
loop_
_entity_poly.entity_id
_entity_poly.type
_entity_poly.pdbx_seq_one_letter_code
_entity_poly.pdbx_strand_id
1 'polypeptide(L)'
;MLTLALDIGGTKIAVGLVDSVGAVVYSTTRPTPATEVWTVAEAMIGEALDVAGGAVAGVGVASAGPIDLAAGTVSPVNIAGWRGFPLRDRVAAAVPGVPVRLGGDGLCMALGEHWRGAGRGARFLLGIVVSTGVGGGLVLDGAPYHGRTGNAGPRRSRGRRPGRAAVLVRRPRLRRDRRGRPVDDTLGAGQRLGRGRRPGAGRVGSGRRTGGAAGI
;
A
#
# COMPACT_ATOMS: atom_id res chain seq x y z
N MET A 1 -16.76 -17.57 0.48
CA MET A 1 -17.26 -16.46 -0.37
C MET A 1 -16.08 -15.55 -0.69
N LEU A 2 -15.97 -15.09 -1.93
CA LEU A 2 -14.81 -14.33 -2.44
C LEU A 2 -14.98 -12.84 -2.23
N THR A 3 -13.89 -12.09 -2.13
CA THR A 3 -13.83 -10.62 -2.14
C THR A 3 -13.17 -10.16 -3.42
N LEU A 4 -13.76 -9.20 -4.12
CA LEU A 4 -13.15 -8.58 -5.29
C LEU A 4 -12.20 -7.47 -4.83
N ALA A 5 -10.97 -7.48 -5.34
CA ALA A 5 -9.97 -6.44 -5.13
C ALA A 5 -9.71 -5.72 -6.46
N LEU A 6 -9.95 -4.42 -6.51
CA LEU A 6 -9.71 -3.56 -7.66
C LEU A 6 -8.58 -2.57 -7.32
N ASP A 7 -7.56 -2.48 -8.15
CA ASP A 7 -6.48 -1.51 -8.03
C ASP A 7 -6.39 -0.68 -9.32
N ILE A 8 -6.57 0.64 -9.20
CA ILE A 8 -6.51 1.57 -10.33
C ILE A 8 -5.31 2.51 -10.14
N GLY A 9 -4.24 2.22 -10.87
CA GLY A 9 -3.11 3.12 -11.04
C GLY A 9 -3.17 3.86 -12.38
N GLY A 10 -2.29 4.83 -12.57
CA GLY A 10 -2.19 5.53 -13.87
C GLY A 10 -1.41 4.78 -14.95
N THR A 11 -0.87 3.60 -14.64
CA THR A 11 -0.18 2.75 -15.64
C THR A 11 -0.90 1.45 -15.88
N LYS A 12 -1.56 0.90 -14.85
CA LYS A 12 -2.30 -0.36 -14.94
C LYS A 12 -3.52 -0.35 -14.03
N ILE A 13 -4.50 -1.17 -14.43
CA ILE A 13 -5.67 -1.55 -13.67
C ILE A 13 -5.51 -3.05 -13.36
N ALA A 14 -5.70 -3.44 -12.11
CA ALA A 14 -5.69 -4.85 -11.71
C ALA A 14 -6.99 -5.21 -10.99
N VAL A 15 -7.49 -6.41 -11.28
CA VAL A 15 -8.63 -7.01 -10.57
C VAL A 15 -8.22 -8.38 -10.09
N GLY A 16 -8.59 -8.72 -8.85
CA GLY A 16 -8.42 -10.06 -8.32
C GLY A 16 -9.59 -10.51 -7.46
N LEU A 17 -9.75 -11.82 -7.33
CA LEU A 17 -10.64 -12.44 -6.37
C LEU A 17 -9.81 -13.06 -5.26
N VAL A 18 -10.18 -12.75 -4.01
CA VAL A 18 -9.45 -13.17 -2.82
C VAL A 18 -10.41 -13.93 -1.91
N ASP A 19 -9.99 -15.08 -1.40
CA ASP A 19 -10.78 -15.83 -0.43
C ASP A 19 -10.67 -15.28 1.01
N SER A 20 -11.38 -15.88 1.95
CA SER A 20 -11.38 -15.44 3.36
C SER A 20 -10.04 -15.62 4.06
N VAL A 21 -9.16 -16.48 3.54
CA VAL A 21 -7.81 -16.70 4.07
C VAL A 21 -6.75 -15.89 3.31
N GLY A 22 -7.16 -15.01 2.39
CA GLY A 22 -6.26 -14.11 1.68
C GLY A 22 -5.52 -14.75 0.50
N ALA A 23 -5.96 -15.92 0.03
CA ALA A 23 -5.43 -16.52 -1.20
C ALA A 23 -6.09 -15.88 -2.41
N VAL A 24 -5.28 -15.53 -3.41
CA VAL A 24 -5.75 -14.99 -4.69
C VAL A 24 -6.15 -16.16 -5.58
N VAL A 25 -7.45 -16.27 -5.87
CA VAL A 25 -8.01 -17.36 -6.71
C VAL A 25 -8.10 -16.97 -8.18
N TYR A 26 -8.15 -15.68 -8.46
CA TYR A 26 -8.15 -15.12 -9.80
C TYR A 26 -7.46 -13.77 -9.78
N SER A 27 -6.73 -13.45 -10.84
CA SER A 27 -6.12 -12.13 -11.03
C SER A 27 -5.97 -11.83 -12.51
N THR A 28 -6.29 -10.60 -12.89
CA THR A 28 -6.05 -10.06 -14.22
C THR A 28 -5.52 -8.63 -14.11
N THR A 29 -4.78 -8.19 -15.12
CA THR A 29 -4.20 -6.84 -15.16
C THR A 29 -4.23 -6.35 -16.60
N ARG A 30 -4.62 -5.08 -16.79
CA ARG A 30 -4.61 -4.39 -18.07
C ARG A 30 -3.88 -3.06 -17.94
N PRO A 31 -3.24 -2.55 -19.01
CA PRO A 31 -2.74 -1.18 -19.04
C PRO A 31 -3.87 -0.19 -18.79
N THR A 32 -3.59 0.90 -18.08
CA THR A 32 -4.54 2.00 -17.93
C THR A 32 -4.62 2.75 -19.25
N PRO A 33 -5.79 2.79 -19.92
CA PRO A 33 -5.93 3.50 -21.19
C PRO A 33 -5.84 5.01 -20.99
N ALA A 34 -5.53 5.76 -22.05
CA ALA A 34 -5.46 7.22 -21.99
C ALA A 34 -6.85 7.87 -21.78
N THR A 35 -7.90 7.22 -22.26
CA THR A 35 -9.32 7.61 -22.13
C THR A 35 -10.13 6.38 -21.72
N GLU A 36 -11.38 6.55 -21.28
CA GLU A 36 -12.27 5.41 -20.97
C GLU A 36 -11.76 4.43 -19.89
N VAL A 37 -10.98 4.94 -18.93
CA VAL A 37 -10.43 4.14 -17.81
C VAL A 37 -11.53 3.39 -17.05
N TRP A 38 -12.67 4.05 -16.81
CA TRP A 38 -13.80 3.42 -16.12
C TRP A 38 -14.37 2.24 -16.91
N THR A 39 -14.57 2.42 -18.22
CA THR A 39 -15.11 1.39 -19.12
C THR A 39 -14.26 0.11 -19.07
N VAL A 40 -12.93 0.25 -19.05
CA VAL A 40 -12.02 -0.90 -18.89
C VAL A 40 -12.12 -1.52 -17.50
N ALA A 41 -12.17 -0.71 -16.44
CA ALA A 41 -12.32 -1.21 -15.07
C ALA A 41 -13.64 -1.96 -14.86
N GLU A 42 -14.74 -1.44 -15.40
CA GLU A 42 -16.07 -2.04 -15.33
C GLU A 42 -16.12 -3.39 -16.04
N ALA A 43 -15.54 -3.49 -17.25
CA ALA A 43 -15.43 -4.76 -17.95
C ALA A 43 -14.63 -5.80 -17.15
N MET A 44 -13.51 -5.39 -16.53
CA MET A 44 -12.70 -6.28 -15.69
C MET A 44 -13.43 -6.72 -14.41
N ILE A 45 -14.31 -5.87 -13.84
CA ILE A 45 -15.18 -6.25 -12.73
C ILE A 45 -16.17 -7.33 -13.18
N GLY A 46 -16.81 -7.14 -14.35
CA GLY A 46 -17.72 -8.13 -14.93
C GLY A 46 -17.06 -9.49 -15.12
N GLU A 47 -15.88 -9.52 -15.75
CA GLU A 47 -15.09 -10.75 -15.94
C GLU A 47 -14.79 -11.47 -14.61
N ALA A 48 -14.45 -10.71 -13.56
CA ALA A 48 -14.19 -11.29 -12.24
C ALA A 48 -15.47 -11.80 -11.56
N LEU A 49 -16.61 -11.14 -11.75
CA LEU A 49 -17.90 -11.62 -11.25
C LEU A 49 -18.31 -12.93 -11.92
N ASP A 50 -18.11 -13.05 -13.24
CA ASP A 50 -18.38 -14.29 -13.97
C ASP A 50 -17.55 -15.45 -13.41
N VAL A 51 -16.25 -15.22 -13.15
CA VAL A 51 -15.37 -16.21 -12.51
C VAL A 51 -15.82 -16.54 -11.07
N ALA A 52 -16.37 -15.56 -10.35
CA ALA A 52 -16.88 -15.77 -8.99
C ALA A 52 -18.23 -16.51 -8.93
N GLY A 53 -18.85 -16.82 -10.07
CA GLY A 53 -20.20 -17.39 -10.12
C GLY A 53 -21.30 -16.35 -9.83
N GLY A 54 -21.03 -15.08 -10.13
CA GLY A 54 -22.00 -13.97 -10.07
C GLY A 54 -22.10 -13.24 -8.74
N ALA A 55 -21.41 -13.66 -7.68
CA ALA A 55 -21.49 -13.01 -6.36
C ALA A 55 -20.17 -12.97 -5.60
N VAL A 56 -19.94 -11.84 -4.91
CA VAL A 56 -18.82 -11.62 -3.99
C VAL A 56 -19.34 -11.04 -2.66
N ALA A 57 -18.60 -11.27 -1.57
CA ALA A 57 -18.97 -10.80 -0.23
C ALA A 57 -18.71 -9.29 -0.04
N GLY A 58 -17.85 -8.70 -0.87
CA GLY A 58 -17.39 -7.33 -0.72
C GLY A 58 -16.46 -6.92 -1.86
N VAL A 59 -16.26 -5.62 -2.02
CA VAL A 59 -15.28 -5.05 -2.94
C VAL A 59 -14.33 -4.11 -2.21
N GLY A 60 -13.03 -4.38 -2.29
CA GLY A 60 -11.97 -3.46 -1.89
C GLY A 60 -11.42 -2.73 -3.12
N VAL A 61 -11.37 -1.40 -3.06
CA VAL A 61 -10.86 -0.55 -4.15
C VAL A 61 -9.64 0.21 -3.66
N ALA A 62 -8.53 0.05 -4.36
CA ALA A 62 -7.32 0.84 -4.24
C ALA A 62 -7.23 1.78 -5.44
N SER A 63 -6.85 3.04 -5.20
CA SER A 63 -6.61 4.01 -6.26
C SER A 63 -5.40 4.87 -5.94
N ALA A 64 -4.73 5.35 -6.98
CA ALA A 64 -3.87 6.50 -6.86
C ALA A 64 -4.68 7.72 -6.40
N GLY A 65 -4.09 8.54 -5.53
CA GLY A 65 -4.71 9.74 -4.97
C GLY A 65 -4.44 11.03 -5.77
N PRO A 66 -5.00 12.17 -5.33
CA PRO A 66 -5.71 12.36 -4.06
C PRO A 66 -7.06 11.63 -3.96
N ILE A 67 -7.41 11.19 -2.74
CA ILE A 67 -8.67 10.49 -2.44
C ILE A 67 -9.48 11.28 -1.42
N ASP A 68 -10.79 11.38 -1.63
CA ASP A 68 -11.76 11.76 -0.60
C ASP A 68 -12.56 10.52 -0.21
N LEU A 69 -12.28 9.97 0.97
CA LEU A 69 -12.94 8.76 1.47
C LEU A 69 -14.41 8.99 1.85
N ALA A 70 -14.76 10.21 2.28
CA ALA A 70 -16.12 10.55 2.66
C ALA A 70 -16.99 10.64 1.41
N ALA A 71 -16.55 11.44 0.44
CA ALA A 71 -17.23 11.55 -0.85
C ALA A 71 -17.12 10.27 -1.70
N GLY A 72 -16.10 9.43 -1.45
CA GLY A 72 -15.84 8.23 -2.26
C GLY A 72 -15.24 8.55 -3.62
N THR A 73 -14.56 9.70 -3.74
CA THR A 73 -14.05 10.23 -5.00
C THR A 73 -12.53 10.20 -5.09
N VAL A 74 -12.01 10.20 -6.31
CA VAL A 74 -10.57 10.16 -6.61
C VAL A 74 -10.19 11.22 -7.64
N SER A 75 -8.97 11.77 -7.52
CA SER A 75 -8.43 12.78 -8.45
C SER A 75 -6.98 12.49 -8.89
N PRO A 76 -6.65 11.27 -9.33
CA PRO A 76 -5.29 10.89 -9.69
C PRO A 76 -4.65 11.83 -10.73
N VAL A 77 -3.41 12.23 -10.46
CA VAL A 77 -2.64 13.11 -11.35
C VAL A 77 -2.34 12.43 -12.69
N ASN A 78 -2.16 11.12 -12.67
CA ASN A 78 -1.77 10.28 -13.79
C ASN A 78 -2.94 9.67 -14.58
N ILE A 79 -4.19 10.02 -14.26
CA ILE A 79 -5.37 9.64 -15.06
C ILE A 79 -6.08 10.93 -15.48
N ALA A 80 -5.84 11.32 -16.72
CA ALA A 80 -6.45 12.52 -17.29
C ALA A 80 -7.98 12.38 -17.30
N GLY A 81 -8.69 13.42 -16.87
CA GLY A 81 -10.16 13.44 -16.80
C GLY A 81 -10.75 13.03 -15.44
N TRP A 82 -10.00 12.37 -14.56
CA TRP A 82 -10.49 12.05 -13.22
C TRP A 82 -10.21 13.20 -12.25
N ARG A 83 -11.24 14.01 -11.98
CA ARG A 83 -11.23 15.08 -10.98
C ARG A 83 -12.51 14.97 -10.16
N GLY A 84 -12.38 14.57 -8.89
CA GLY A 84 -13.52 14.20 -8.06
C GLY A 84 -14.34 13.05 -8.63
N PHE A 85 -13.70 12.12 -9.35
CA PHE A 85 -14.40 11.00 -10.00
C PHE A 85 -15.03 10.08 -8.95
N PRO A 86 -16.34 9.77 -9.00
CA PRO A 86 -17.07 9.04 -7.96
C PRO A 86 -16.82 7.53 -8.02
N LEU A 87 -15.57 7.12 -7.82
CA LEU A 87 -15.12 5.74 -8.02
C LEU A 87 -15.88 4.74 -7.15
N ARG A 88 -16.10 5.04 -5.87
CA ARG A 88 -16.83 4.14 -4.95
C ARG A 88 -18.24 3.87 -5.46
N ASP A 89 -18.94 4.91 -5.87
CA ASP A 89 -20.35 4.83 -6.24
C ASP A 89 -20.51 4.17 -7.62
N ARG A 90 -19.57 4.41 -8.54
CA ARG A 90 -19.47 3.70 -9.82
C ARG A 90 -19.27 2.20 -9.63
N VAL A 91 -18.36 1.80 -8.74
CA VAL A 91 -18.15 0.39 -8.39
C VAL A 91 -19.39 -0.19 -7.72
N ALA A 92 -20.02 0.54 -6.80
CA ALA A 92 -21.25 0.08 -6.14
C ALA A 92 -22.40 -0.14 -7.13
N ALA A 93 -22.50 0.68 -8.19
CA ALA A 93 -23.45 0.47 -9.28
C ALA A 93 -23.13 -0.77 -10.12
N ALA A 94 -21.85 -1.07 -10.34
CA ALA A 94 -21.41 -2.27 -11.05
C ALA A 94 -21.57 -3.57 -10.23
N VAL A 95 -21.65 -3.47 -8.89
CA VAL A 95 -21.88 -4.61 -7.97
C VAL A 95 -23.00 -4.33 -6.97
N PRO A 96 -24.28 -4.30 -7.40
CA PRO A 96 -25.39 -3.93 -6.54
C PRO A 96 -25.51 -4.80 -5.29
N GLY A 97 -25.79 -4.18 -4.14
CA GLY A 97 -26.00 -4.89 -2.87
C GLY A 97 -24.73 -5.37 -2.16
N VAL A 98 -23.55 -5.10 -2.72
CA VAL A 98 -22.26 -5.51 -2.15
C VAL A 98 -21.56 -4.33 -1.45
N PRO A 99 -21.00 -4.50 -0.24
CA PRO A 99 -20.27 -3.42 0.42
C PRO A 99 -18.98 -3.08 -0.33
N VAL A 100 -18.80 -1.80 -0.67
CA VAL A 100 -17.60 -1.25 -1.32
C VAL A 100 -16.77 -0.43 -0.33
N ARG A 101 -15.45 -0.64 -0.31
CA ARG A 101 -14.49 0.11 0.51
C ARG A 101 -13.37 0.68 -0.35
N LEU A 102 -13.22 2.00 -0.37
CA LEU A 102 -12.16 2.71 -1.08
C LEU A 102 -10.99 3.02 -0.14
N GLY A 103 -9.77 2.93 -0.66
CA GLY A 103 -8.55 3.30 0.03
C GLY A 103 -7.45 3.76 -0.91
N GLY A 104 -6.44 4.43 -0.36
CA GLY A 104 -5.22 4.78 -1.09
C GLY A 104 -4.37 3.56 -1.39
N ASP A 105 -3.82 3.49 -2.60
CA ASP A 105 -2.92 2.42 -3.06
C ASP A 105 -1.81 2.07 -2.04
N GLY A 106 -1.10 3.06 -1.50
CA GLY A 106 -0.05 2.87 -0.51
C GLY A 106 -0.57 2.32 0.83
N LEU A 107 -1.78 2.71 1.23
CA LEU A 107 -2.43 2.21 2.44
C LEU A 107 -2.93 0.78 2.26
N CYS A 108 -3.59 0.50 1.14
CA CYS A 108 -4.04 -0.84 0.77
C CYS A 108 -2.86 -1.81 0.65
N MET A 109 -1.75 -1.38 0.05
CA MET A 109 -0.51 -2.15 0.02
C MET A 109 0.02 -2.43 1.43
N ALA A 110 0.09 -1.42 2.30
CA ALA A 110 0.55 -1.61 3.68
C ALA A 110 -0.36 -2.58 4.46
N LEU A 111 -1.67 -2.50 4.28
CA LEU A 111 -2.63 -3.45 4.88
C LEU A 111 -2.43 -4.88 4.38
N GLY A 112 -2.28 -5.07 3.07
CA GLY A 112 -2.02 -6.38 2.49
C GLY A 112 -0.73 -7.00 3.03
N GLU A 113 0.33 -6.20 3.12
CA GLU A 113 1.63 -6.63 3.66
C GLU A 113 1.58 -6.91 5.17
N HIS A 114 0.80 -6.14 5.93
CA HIS A 114 0.54 -6.41 7.34
C HIS A 114 -0.22 -7.72 7.54
N TRP A 115 -1.21 -8.00 6.67
CA TRP A 115 -2.08 -9.18 6.82
C TRP A 115 -1.41 -10.48 6.34
N ARG A 116 -0.88 -10.47 5.10
CA ARG A 116 -0.36 -11.68 4.43
C ARG A 116 1.09 -11.59 3.96
N GLY A 117 1.70 -10.41 4.02
CA GLY A 117 3.08 -10.19 3.55
C GLY A 117 4.15 -10.06 4.65
N ALA A 118 5.16 -9.24 4.37
CA ALA A 118 6.36 -9.09 5.19
C ALA A 118 6.10 -8.34 6.53
N GLY A 119 4.95 -7.68 6.65
CA GLY A 119 4.51 -6.97 7.85
C GLY A 119 3.79 -7.84 8.88
N ARG A 120 3.57 -9.13 8.61
CA ARG A 120 2.85 -10.04 9.52
C ARG A 120 3.43 -10.05 10.93
N GLY A 121 2.54 -9.92 11.92
CA GLY A 121 2.90 -9.90 13.34
C GLY A 121 3.58 -8.59 13.80
N ALA A 122 3.74 -7.60 12.92
CA ALA A 122 4.06 -6.25 13.33
C ALA A 122 2.81 -5.62 13.96
N ARG A 123 2.99 -4.92 15.08
CA ARG A 123 1.90 -4.17 15.71
C ARG A 123 1.71 -2.80 15.05
N PHE A 124 2.81 -2.26 14.53
CA PHE A 124 2.85 -1.01 13.80
C PHE A 124 3.63 -1.23 12.50
N LEU A 125 3.07 -0.85 11.37
CA LEU A 125 3.71 -0.98 10.07
C LEU A 125 3.63 0.36 9.32
N LEU A 126 4.78 0.88 8.90
CA LEU A 126 4.85 1.94 7.91
C LEU A 126 5.27 1.32 6.57
N GLY A 127 4.35 1.30 5.62
CA GLY A 127 4.62 0.98 4.22
C GLY A 127 4.99 2.24 3.45
N ILE A 128 6.08 2.19 2.69
CA ILE A 128 6.52 3.26 1.79
C ILE A 128 6.71 2.66 0.40
N VAL A 129 6.11 3.30 -0.60
CA VAL A 129 6.27 2.98 -2.02
C VAL A 129 7.04 4.12 -2.66
N VAL A 130 8.14 3.79 -3.34
CA VAL A 130 8.93 4.77 -4.10
C VAL A 130 8.89 4.37 -5.57
N SER A 131 8.26 5.21 -6.38
CA SER A 131 8.16 5.08 -7.83
C SER A 131 8.38 6.45 -8.48
N THR A 132 7.49 6.90 -9.37
CA THR A 132 7.45 8.28 -9.89
C THR A 132 7.05 9.32 -8.83
N GLY A 133 6.54 8.87 -7.69
CA GLY A 133 6.32 9.64 -6.47
C GLY A 133 6.59 8.79 -5.22
N VAL A 134 6.42 9.39 -4.05
CA VAL A 134 6.48 8.69 -2.75
C VAL A 134 5.07 8.57 -2.18
N GLY A 135 4.59 7.34 -2.10
CA GLY A 135 3.33 6.99 -1.46
C GLY A 135 3.58 6.13 -0.22
N GLY A 136 2.56 5.90 0.58
CA GLY A 136 2.69 5.04 1.74
C GLY A 136 1.42 4.89 2.54
N GLY A 137 1.51 4.04 3.56
CA GLY A 137 0.41 3.69 4.43
C GLY A 137 0.91 3.37 5.83
N LEU A 138 0.17 3.81 6.83
CA LEU A 138 0.45 3.49 8.22
C LEU A 138 -0.63 2.55 8.74
N VAL A 139 -0.21 1.42 9.30
CA VAL A 139 -1.07 0.46 10.00
C VAL A 139 -0.70 0.51 11.48
N LEU A 140 -1.68 0.79 12.33
CA LEU A 140 -1.53 0.90 13.78
C LEU A 140 -2.45 -0.10 14.45
N ASP A 141 -1.90 -0.98 15.28
CA ASP A 141 -2.68 -2.01 15.99
C ASP A 141 -3.53 -2.86 15.05
N GLY A 142 -3.00 -3.13 13.84
CA GLY A 142 -3.70 -3.87 12.79
C GLY A 142 -4.77 -3.09 12.01
N ALA A 143 -5.03 -1.82 12.37
CA ALA A 143 -5.98 -0.97 11.68
C ALA A 143 -5.28 0.07 10.77
N PRO A 144 -5.87 0.42 9.62
CA PRO A 144 -5.35 1.49 8.78
C PRO A 144 -5.47 2.85 9.46
N TYR A 145 -4.42 3.66 9.32
CA TYR A 145 -4.44 5.07 9.71
C TYR A 145 -4.60 5.95 8.47
N HIS A 146 -5.82 6.46 8.26
CA HIS A 146 -6.18 7.31 7.12
C HIS A 146 -5.75 8.79 7.30
N GLY A 147 -5.48 9.18 8.55
CA GLY A 147 -5.34 10.56 9.00
C GLY A 147 -6.48 11.49 8.56
N ARG A 148 -6.27 12.80 8.63
CA ARG A 148 -7.38 13.78 8.57
C ARG A 148 -8.10 13.86 7.23
N THR A 149 -7.39 13.62 6.13
CA THR A 149 -7.91 13.80 4.76
C THR A 149 -8.03 12.50 3.99
N GLY A 150 -7.81 11.35 4.64
CA GLY A 150 -7.77 10.05 3.95
C GLY A 150 -6.45 9.75 3.22
N ASN A 151 -5.53 10.72 3.15
CA ASN A 151 -4.28 10.64 2.39
C ASN A 151 -3.01 10.61 3.28
N ALA A 152 -3.15 10.27 4.56
CA ALA A 152 -2.09 10.57 5.53
C ALA A 152 -0.87 9.65 5.49
N GLY A 153 0.30 10.25 5.23
CA GLY A 153 1.55 10.00 5.97
C GLY A 153 1.54 10.70 7.35
N PRO A 154 2.47 10.37 8.27
CA PRO A 154 2.24 10.43 9.72
C PRO A 154 2.17 11.85 10.34
N ARG A 155 1.27 12.02 11.33
CA ARG A 155 1.35 13.06 12.38
C ARG A 155 1.89 12.42 13.67
N ARG A 156 2.74 13.15 14.41
CA ARG A 156 3.29 12.72 15.71
C ARG A 156 2.17 12.57 16.74
N SER A 157 2.08 11.42 17.41
CA SER A 157 1.38 11.27 18.68
C SER A 157 2.36 10.81 19.77
N ARG A 158 2.24 11.43 20.95
CA ARG A 158 3.11 11.19 22.11
C ARG A 158 2.73 9.87 22.79
N GLY A 159 3.76 9.15 23.23
CA GLY A 159 3.74 8.23 24.38
C GLY A 159 2.86 6.99 24.24
N ARG A 160 3.44 5.86 23.80
CA ARG A 160 2.98 4.51 24.18
C ARG A 160 4.10 3.49 23.98
N ARG A 161 4.09 2.43 24.80
CA ARG A 161 5.14 1.41 24.91
C ARG A 161 5.49 0.79 23.54
N PRO A 162 6.77 0.52 23.25
CA PRO A 162 7.17 0.02 21.94
C PRO A 162 6.63 -1.39 21.71
N GLY A 163 5.62 -1.51 20.85
CA GLY A 163 5.32 -2.75 20.14
C GLY A 163 6.32 -2.96 19.00
N ARG A 164 6.32 -4.15 18.40
CA ARG A 164 7.16 -4.41 17.21
C ARG A 164 6.69 -3.50 16.06
N ALA A 165 7.51 -2.49 15.75
CA ALA A 165 7.36 -1.64 14.58
C ALA A 165 8.18 -2.20 13.41
N ALA A 166 7.60 -2.17 12.21
CA ALA A 166 8.27 -2.51 10.96
C ALA A 166 8.16 -1.36 9.96
N VAL A 167 9.22 -1.15 9.19
CA VAL A 167 9.20 -0.27 8.02
C VAL A 167 9.39 -1.17 6.80
N LEU A 168 8.42 -1.11 5.90
CA LEU A 168 8.45 -1.82 4.63
C LEU A 168 8.66 -0.80 3.52
N VAL A 169 9.75 -0.97 2.76
CA VAL A 169 10.00 -0.14 1.57
C VAL A 169 9.86 -1.04 0.35
N ARG A 170 8.90 -0.74 -0.52
CA ARG A 170 8.76 -1.41 -1.81
C ARG A 170 9.36 -0.51 -2.89
N ARG A 171 10.33 -1.06 -3.63
CA ARG A 171 10.80 -0.50 -4.90
C ARG A 171 10.27 -1.36 -6.03
N PRO A 172 9.78 -0.80 -7.15
CA PRO A 172 9.54 -1.59 -8.35
C PRO A 172 10.88 -2.23 -8.74
N ARG A 173 10.90 -3.56 -8.93
CA ARG A 173 12.07 -4.23 -9.50
C ARG A 173 12.06 -3.89 -10.99
N LEU A 174 13.01 -3.08 -11.46
CA LEU A 174 13.30 -3.05 -12.89
C LEU A 174 13.92 -4.40 -13.26
N ARG A 175 13.16 -5.29 -13.92
CA ARG A 175 13.82 -6.32 -14.71
C ARG A 175 14.32 -5.63 -15.98
N ARG A 176 15.57 -5.87 -16.36
CA ARG A 176 16.12 -5.37 -17.62
C ARG A 176 16.03 -6.47 -18.67
N ASP A 177 15.66 -6.15 -19.90
CA ASP A 177 15.76 -7.09 -21.03
C ASP A 177 17.25 -7.47 -21.26
N ARG A 178 17.52 -8.42 -22.16
CA ARG A 178 18.91 -8.80 -22.53
C ARG A 178 19.74 -7.63 -23.08
N ARG A 179 19.13 -6.47 -23.35
CA ARG A 179 19.73 -5.22 -23.85
C ARG A 179 19.73 -4.10 -22.79
N GLY A 180 19.38 -4.37 -21.54
CA GLY A 180 19.41 -3.40 -20.44
C GLY A 180 18.16 -2.52 -20.30
N ARG A 181 17.09 -2.71 -21.08
CA ARG A 181 15.89 -1.86 -21.06
C ARG A 181 14.88 -2.30 -19.99
N PRO A 182 14.20 -1.36 -19.30
CA PRO A 182 13.20 -1.69 -18.28
C PRO A 182 12.07 -2.56 -18.85
N VAL A 183 11.72 -3.62 -18.14
CA VAL A 183 10.55 -4.47 -18.37
C VAL A 183 9.78 -4.48 -17.04
N ASP A 184 8.53 -4.02 -17.06
CA ASP A 184 7.70 -3.89 -15.86
C ASP A 184 7.19 -5.26 -15.41
N ASP A 185 7.55 -5.64 -14.19
CA ASP A 185 7.09 -6.87 -13.55
C ASP A 185 6.87 -6.55 -12.06
N THR A 186 5.63 -6.22 -11.70
CA THR A 186 5.29 -5.75 -10.35
C THR A 186 4.48 -6.75 -9.53
N LEU A 187 4.89 -8.01 -9.52
CA LEU A 187 4.59 -8.97 -8.43
C LEU A 187 5.89 -9.43 -7.76
N GLY A 188 6.47 -8.57 -6.92
CA GLY A 188 7.67 -8.86 -6.14
C GLY A 188 7.49 -8.65 -4.63
N ALA A 189 7.98 -9.61 -3.84
CA ALA A 189 7.98 -9.64 -2.37
C ALA A 189 8.75 -8.46 -1.76
N GLY A 190 8.15 -7.82 -0.74
CA GLY A 190 8.75 -6.73 0.02
C GLY A 190 9.89 -7.18 0.93
N GLN A 191 10.91 -6.33 1.09
CA GLN A 191 12.06 -6.59 1.97
C GLN A 191 11.86 -5.90 3.33
N ARG A 192 12.03 -6.67 4.40
CA ARG A 192 12.01 -6.17 5.79
C ARG A 192 13.34 -5.48 6.09
N LEU A 193 13.35 -4.17 6.29
CA LEU A 193 14.55 -3.49 6.79
C LEU A 193 14.78 -3.87 8.26
N GLY A 194 16.04 -4.18 8.57
CA GLY A 194 16.49 -4.78 9.83
C GLY A 194 16.14 -3.97 11.09
N ARG A 195 16.15 -4.67 12.22
CA ARG A 195 15.87 -4.12 13.55
C ARG A 195 16.86 -2.99 13.86
N GLY A 196 16.38 -1.83 14.29
CA GLY A 196 17.25 -0.84 14.93
C GLY A 196 17.96 -1.49 16.12
N ARG A 197 19.25 -1.80 15.96
CA ARG A 197 20.10 -2.17 17.10
C ARG A 197 20.18 -0.94 18.00
N ARG A 198 19.94 -1.14 19.30
CA ARG A 198 20.24 -0.12 20.31
C ARG A 198 21.72 0.26 20.16
N PRO A 199 22.10 1.55 20.16
CA PRO A 199 23.50 1.91 20.39
C PRO A 199 23.89 1.31 21.75
N GLY A 200 24.94 0.51 21.76
CA GLY A 200 25.49 -0.03 23.00
C GLY A 200 25.88 1.12 23.91
N ALA A 201 25.45 1.06 25.17
CA ALA A 201 25.95 1.95 26.20
C ALA A 201 27.46 1.69 26.34
N GLY A 202 28.26 2.57 25.73
CA GLY A 202 29.70 2.61 25.97
C GLY A 202 29.94 2.89 27.43
N ARG A 203 30.57 1.94 28.13
CA ARG A 203 31.09 2.14 29.48
C ARG A 203 32.02 3.35 29.47
N VAL A 204 31.71 4.35 30.29
CA VAL A 204 32.62 5.43 30.62
C VAL A 204 33.80 4.81 31.37
N GLY A 205 34.95 4.71 30.69
CA GLY A 205 36.20 4.29 31.30
C GLY A 205 36.71 5.38 32.23
N SER A 206 36.86 5.04 33.51
CA SER A 206 37.52 5.88 34.51
C SER A 206 39.02 5.96 34.21
N GLY A 207 39.43 7.01 33.50
CA GLY A 207 40.84 7.36 33.32
C GLY A 207 41.40 7.97 34.61
N ARG A 208 42.25 7.20 35.30
CA ARG A 208 43.12 7.70 36.39
C ARG A 208 44.02 8.79 35.85
N ARG A 209 44.04 9.96 36.50
CA ARG A 209 45.07 10.98 36.32
C ARG A 209 46.32 10.50 37.06
N THR A 210 47.40 10.24 36.33
CA THR A 210 48.75 10.23 36.89
C THR A 210 49.38 11.57 36.59
N GLY A 211 49.76 12.28 37.66
CA GLY A 211 50.54 13.50 37.59
C GLY A 211 51.97 13.25 37.11
N GLY A 212 52.58 14.30 36.60
CA GLY A 212 53.99 14.38 36.26
C GLY A 212 54.30 15.81 35.84
N ALA A 213 55.16 16.47 36.61
CA ALA A 213 55.45 17.89 36.57
C ALA A 213 56.69 18.20 35.69
N ALA A 214 56.84 19.50 35.42
CA ALA A 214 58.07 20.30 35.35
C ALA A 214 58.76 20.59 33.99
N GLY A 215 59.14 21.88 33.87
CA GLY A 215 60.15 22.48 32.96
C GLY A 215 59.55 23.07 31.69
N ILE A 216 59.61 24.37 31.38
CA ILE A 216 60.48 25.50 31.77
C ILE A 216 59.70 26.79 31.48
#